data_AF-A0A1Q7KT92-F1
#
_entry.id   AF-A0A1Q7KT92-F1
#
_cell.length_a   1.000
_cell.length_b   1.000
_cell.length_c   1.000
_cell.angle_alpha   90.00
_cell.angle_beta   90.00
_cell.angle_gamma   90.00
#
_symmetry.space_group_name_H-M   'P 1'
#
loop_
_entity.id
_entity.type
_entity.pdbx_description
1 polymer ?
#
loop_
_entity_poly.entity_id
_entity_poly.type
_entity_poly.pdbx_seq_one_letter_code
_entity_poly.pdbx_strand_id
1 'polypeptide(L)'
;MRQVLSFGLIFLLIQTPDSLLSSRLNTAGLRLLHQGRIEEAQGKFRQAIKADPTNVEALNNLGVVLRKQGNFSESLSVLQRALRLRPQSAQLHANLAGTLRTMGFLNGAIAEMKKACSIEPQNALIHPNLATFMIEARGTPISFETRSAGR
;
A
#
# COMPACT_ATOMS: atom_id res chain seq x y z
N MET A 1 -28.24 43.30 -11.84
CA MET A 1 -27.98 42.90 -10.45
C MET A 1 -27.79 41.40 -10.40
N ARG A 2 -26.72 40.98 -9.73
CA ARG A 2 -26.21 39.62 -9.56
C ARG A 2 -27.16 38.86 -8.62
N GLN A 3 -27.64 37.67 -9.00
CA GLN A 3 -27.99 36.66 -8.02
C GLN A 3 -27.27 35.36 -8.35
N VAL A 4 -26.60 34.87 -7.32
CA VAL A 4 -25.71 33.72 -7.26
C VAL A 4 -26.53 32.59 -6.63
N LEU A 5 -26.16 31.35 -6.95
CA LEU A 5 -26.50 30.12 -6.22
C LEU A 5 -27.88 29.51 -6.50
N SER A 6 -27.90 28.54 -7.41
CA SER A 6 -28.46 27.25 -7.01
C SER A 6 -27.42 26.18 -7.35
N PHE A 7 -26.65 25.82 -6.33
CA PHE A 7 -25.73 24.69 -6.26
C PHE A 7 -26.54 23.38 -6.33
N GLY A 8 -27.24 23.16 -7.45
CA GLY A 8 -28.04 21.98 -7.74
C GLY A 8 -27.25 20.87 -8.42
N LEU A 9 -25.93 21.03 -8.58
CA LEU A 9 -24.98 19.93 -8.82
C LEU A 9 -24.61 19.27 -7.50
N ILE A 10 -25.63 18.92 -6.70
CA ILE A 10 -25.48 18.00 -5.59
C ILE A 10 -25.12 16.65 -6.21
N PHE A 11 -23.82 16.44 -6.39
CA PHE A 11 -23.08 15.32 -5.82
C PHE A 11 -23.72 13.94 -6.04
N LEU A 12 -24.38 13.72 -7.17
CA LEU A 12 -24.92 12.42 -7.53
C LEU A 12 -23.84 11.67 -8.32
N LEU A 13 -22.99 10.95 -7.59
CA LEU A 13 -22.33 9.72 -8.01
C LEU A 13 -22.01 9.62 -9.51
N ILE A 14 -21.16 10.53 -10.02
CA ILE A 14 -20.50 10.30 -11.29
C ILE A 14 -19.47 9.19 -11.02
N GLN A 15 -19.91 7.94 -11.10
CA GLN A 15 -19.00 6.88 -11.53
C GLN A 15 -18.55 7.27 -12.93
N THR A 16 -17.44 8.00 -13.02
CA THR A 16 -16.80 8.23 -14.31
C THR A 16 -16.56 6.86 -14.94
N PRO A 17 -16.77 6.68 -16.26
CA PRO A 17 -16.53 5.41 -16.93
C PRO A 17 -15.15 4.81 -16.58
N ASP A 18 -14.17 5.68 -16.37
CA ASP A 18 -12.81 5.39 -15.97
C ASP A 18 -12.69 4.73 -14.58
N SER A 19 -13.45 5.20 -13.59
CA SER A 19 -13.45 4.61 -12.23
C SER A 19 -14.15 3.26 -12.19
N LEU A 20 -15.24 3.09 -12.96
CA LEU A 20 -15.91 1.79 -13.11
C LEU A 20 -15.00 0.77 -13.83
N LEU A 21 -14.35 1.18 -14.92
CA LEU A 21 -13.40 0.35 -15.65
C LEU A 21 -12.24 -0.06 -14.74
N SER A 22 -11.69 0.89 -14.00
CA SER A 22 -10.62 0.63 -13.03
C SER A 22 -11.03 -0.38 -11.96
N SER A 23 -12.23 -0.22 -11.39
CA SER A 23 -12.77 -1.17 -10.41
C SER A 23 -12.90 -2.59 -10.98
N ARG A 24 -13.47 -2.73 -12.19
CA ARG A 24 -13.61 -4.03 -12.86
C ARG A 24 -12.25 -4.69 -13.13
N LEU A 25 -11.27 -3.91 -13.58
CA LEU A 25 -9.90 -4.39 -13.80
C LEU A 25 -9.24 -4.82 -12.49
N ASN A 26 -9.44 -4.07 -11.41
CA ASN A 26 -8.97 -4.44 -10.07
C ASN A 26 -9.59 -5.76 -9.59
N THR A 27 -10.91 -5.94 -9.72
CA THR A 27 -11.58 -7.20 -9.37
C THR A 27 -11.08 -8.37 -10.23
N ALA A 28 -10.83 -8.14 -11.52
CA ALA A 28 -10.24 -9.15 -12.39
C ALA A 28 -8.82 -9.55 -11.95
N GLY A 29 -8.00 -8.57 -11.56
CA GLY A 29 -6.67 -8.81 -10.99
C GLY A 29 -6.72 -9.67 -9.73
N LEU A 30 -7.65 -9.37 -8.80
CA LEU A 30 -7.84 -10.19 -7.60
C LEU A 30 -8.21 -11.64 -7.93
N ARG A 31 -9.15 -11.87 -8.87
CA ARG A 31 -9.50 -13.22 -9.30
C ARG A 31 -8.30 -13.99 -9.86
N LEU A 32 -7.45 -13.33 -10.65
CA LEU A 32 -6.23 -13.93 -11.18
C LEU A 32 -5.23 -14.27 -10.06
N LEU A 33 -5.09 -13.42 -9.04
CA LEU A 33 -4.27 -13.74 -7.86
C LEU A 33 -4.78 -14.97 -7.12
N HIS A 34 -6.10 -15.10 -6.94
CA HIS A 34 -6.68 -16.29 -6.31
C HIS A 34 -6.41 -17.57 -7.10
N GLN A 35 -6.19 -17.47 -8.42
CA GLN A 35 -5.81 -18.58 -9.29
C GLN A 35 -4.29 -18.82 -9.34
N GLY A 36 -3.48 -18.03 -8.62
CA GLY A 36 -2.02 -18.12 -8.66
C GLY A 36 -1.39 -17.50 -9.92
N ARG A 37 -2.16 -16.81 -10.76
CA ARG A 37 -1.70 -16.18 -12.00
C ARG A 37 -1.16 -14.77 -11.71
N ILE A 38 -0.01 -14.71 -11.06
CA ILE A 38 0.53 -13.50 -10.43
C ILE A 38 0.88 -12.41 -11.47
N GLU A 39 1.54 -12.79 -12.57
CA GLU A 39 1.97 -11.85 -13.62
C GLU A 39 0.77 -11.20 -14.32
N GLU A 40 -0.28 -11.99 -14.59
CA GLU A 40 -1.49 -11.49 -15.24
C GLU A 40 -2.29 -10.57 -14.31
N ALA A 41 -2.33 -10.91 -13.02
CA ALA A 41 -2.93 -10.03 -12.02
C ALA A 41 -2.23 -8.68 -11.92
N GLN A 42 -0.88 -8.68 -11.91
CA GLN A 42 -0.08 -7.46 -11.95
C GLN A 42 -0.45 -6.60 -13.17
N GLY A 43 -0.58 -7.23 -14.35
CA GLY A 43 -1.03 -6.57 -15.57
C GLY A 43 -2.40 -5.91 -15.42
N LYS A 44 -3.36 -6.58 -14.76
CA LYS A 44 -4.70 -6.02 -14.50
C LYS A 44 -4.69 -4.87 -13.50
N PHE A 45 -3.90 -4.92 -12.44
CA PHE A 45 -3.78 -3.78 -11.53
C PHE A 45 -3.15 -2.57 -12.22
N ARG A 46 -2.13 -2.76 -13.07
CA ARG A 46 -1.57 -1.66 -13.88
C ARG A 46 -2.60 -1.06 -14.83
N GLN A 47 -3.40 -1.89 -15.51
CA GLN A 47 -4.49 -1.42 -16.36
C GLN A 47 -5.52 -0.62 -15.54
N ALA A 48 -5.86 -1.08 -14.32
CA ALA A 48 -6.77 -0.38 -13.43
C ALA A 48 -6.22 1.01 -13.05
N ILE A 49 -4.93 1.10 -12.70
CA ILE A 49 -4.27 2.37 -12.35
C ILE A 49 -4.16 3.30 -13.56
N LYS A 50 -4.00 2.75 -14.78
CA LYS A 50 -4.01 3.54 -16.02
C LYS A 50 -5.38 4.14 -16.29
N ALA A 51 -6.45 3.36 -16.07
CA ALA A 51 -7.83 3.84 -16.22
C ALA A 51 -8.18 4.89 -15.16
N ASP A 52 -7.85 4.63 -13.89
CA ASP A 52 -8.02 5.57 -12.80
C ASP A 52 -6.73 5.66 -11.96
N PRO A 53 -5.93 6.72 -12.15
CA PRO A 53 -4.73 7.00 -11.37
C PRO A 53 -4.96 7.16 -9.87
N THR A 54 -6.19 7.35 -9.43
CA THR A 54 -6.56 7.59 -8.03
C THR A 54 -7.14 6.35 -7.34
N ASN A 55 -7.25 5.21 -8.05
CA ASN A 55 -7.75 3.97 -7.46
C ASN A 55 -6.76 3.40 -6.43
N VAL A 56 -7.01 3.73 -5.16
CA VAL A 56 -6.21 3.34 -4.01
C VAL A 56 -6.14 1.82 -3.84
N GLU A 57 -7.24 1.10 -4.12
CA GLU A 57 -7.27 -0.35 -3.97
C GLU A 57 -6.40 -1.04 -5.01
N ALA A 58 -6.42 -0.57 -6.26
CA ALA A 58 -5.55 -1.09 -7.32
C ALA A 58 -4.07 -0.81 -7.02
N LEU A 59 -3.74 0.40 -6.52
CA LEU A 59 -2.38 0.74 -6.09
C LEU A 59 -1.91 -0.16 -4.93
N ASN A 60 -2.77 -0.39 -3.94
CA ASN A 60 -2.49 -1.28 -2.82
C ASN A 60 -2.22 -2.72 -3.27
N ASN A 61 -3.11 -3.27 -4.08
CA ASN A 61 -3.00 -4.63 -4.60
C ASN A 61 -1.74 -4.81 -5.46
N LEU A 62 -1.43 -3.83 -6.32
CA LEU A 62 -0.19 -3.84 -7.10
C LEU A 62 1.04 -3.86 -6.18
N GLY A 63 1.07 -3.03 -5.13
CA GLY A 63 2.17 -3.03 -4.16
C GLY A 63 2.38 -4.40 -3.49
N VAL A 64 1.29 -5.04 -3.04
CA VAL A 64 1.36 -6.37 -2.42
C VAL A 64 1.92 -7.41 -3.41
N VAL A 65 1.49 -7.38 -4.67
CA VAL A 65 1.98 -8.28 -5.72
C VAL A 65 3.46 -8.05 -6.02
N LEU A 66 3.86 -6.79 -6.20
CA LEU A 66 5.25 -6.42 -6.47
C LEU A 66 6.18 -6.89 -5.33
N ARG A 67 5.75 -6.74 -4.08
CA ARG A 67 6.50 -7.28 -2.93
C ARG A 67 6.64 -8.80 -3.01
N LYS A 68 5.58 -9.54 -3.36
CA LYS A 68 5.64 -11.01 -3.51
C LYS A 68 6.60 -11.45 -4.63
N GLN A 69 6.74 -10.63 -5.67
CA GLN A 69 7.66 -10.86 -6.78
C GLN A 69 9.10 -10.38 -6.50
N GLY A 70 9.37 -9.78 -5.34
CA GLY A 70 10.70 -9.22 -5.02
C GLY A 70 10.95 -7.81 -5.60
N ASN A 71 9.97 -7.21 -6.26
CA ASN A 71 10.06 -5.87 -6.86
C ASN A 71 9.82 -4.78 -5.80
N PHE A 72 10.68 -4.72 -4.78
CA PHE A 72 10.43 -3.93 -3.57
C PHE A 72 10.43 -2.42 -3.80
N SER A 73 11.34 -1.91 -4.62
CA SER A 73 11.43 -0.47 -4.91
C SER A 73 10.13 0.06 -5.53
N GLU A 74 9.57 -0.68 -6.49
CA GLU A 74 8.31 -0.31 -7.10
C GLU A 74 7.14 -0.46 -6.11
N SER A 75 7.11 -1.54 -5.31
CA SER A 75 6.11 -1.73 -4.25
C SER A 75 6.05 -0.51 -3.31
N LEU A 76 7.20 -0.03 -2.83
CA LEU A 76 7.27 1.16 -1.98
C LEU A 76 6.68 2.38 -2.69
N SER A 77 7.04 2.60 -3.96
CA SER A 77 6.57 3.74 -4.75
C SER A 77 5.04 3.75 -4.92
N VAL A 78 4.42 2.62 -5.30
CA VAL A 78 2.96 2.56 -5.46
C VAL A 78 2.22 2.62 -4.12
N LEU A 79 2.75 2.00 -3.05
CA LEU A 79 2.13 2.10 -1.72
C LEU A 79 2.22 3.52 -1.15
N GLN A 80 3.34 4.21 -1.32
CA GLN A 80 3.47 5.63 -0.95
C GLN A 80 2.52 6.52 -1.75
N ARG A 81 2.30 6.21 -3.04
CA ARG A 81 1.28 6.91 -3.84
C ARG A 81 -0.12 6.66 -3.30
N ALA A 82 -0.46 5.42 -2.95
CA ALA A 82 -1.73 5.10 -2.31
C ALA A 82 -1.91 5.88 -1.00
N LEU A 83 -0.85 5.99 -0.18
CA LEU A 83 -0.87 6.77 1.07
C LEU A 83 -1.02 8.27 0.83
N ARG A 84 -0.47 8.84 -0.24
CA ARG A 84 -0.73 10.25 -0.60
C ARG A 84 -2.21 10.51 -0.89
N LEU A 85 -2.91 9.51 -1.44
CA LEU A 85 -4.35 9.60 -1.72
C LEU A 85 -5.22 9.29 -0.49
N ARG A 86 -4.78 8.35 0.35
CA ARG A 86 -5.48 7.96 1.60
C ARG A 86 -4.48 7.87 2.77
N PRO A 87 -4.10 9.01 3.38
CA PRO A 87 -3.06 9.04 4.41
C PRO A 87 -3.44 8.31 5.69
N GLN A 88 -4.73 8.25 6.02
CA GLN A 88 -5.24 7.60 7.23
C GLN A 88 -5.67 6.15 6.98
N SER A 89 -4.91 5.40 6.16
CA SER A 89 -5.21 3.99 5.92
C SER A 89 -4.26 3.08 6.69
N ALA A 90 -4.78 2.43 7.72
CA ALA A 90 -4.01 1.45 8.50
C ALA A 90 -3.48 0.32 7.62
N GLN A 91 -4.30 -0.18 6.69
CA GLN A 91 -3.92 -1.24 5.76
C GLN A 91 -2.74 -0.85 4.85
N LEU A 92 -2.70 0.39 4.33
CA LEU A 92 -1.61 0.85 3.47
C LEU A 92 -0.29 0.99 4.26
N HIS A 93 -0.37 1.54 5.47
CA HIS A 93 0.78 1.61 6.38
C HIS A 93 1.31 0.20 6.72
N ALA A 94 0.43 -0.75 7.01
CA ALA A 94 0.81 -2.14 7.27
C ALA A 94 1.46 -2.82 6.04
N ASN A 95 0.97 -2.56 4.83
CA ASN A 95 1.56 -3.10 3.60
C ASN A 95 2.92 -2.45 3.27
N LEU A 96 3.09 -1.16 3.54
CA LEU A 96 4.37 -0.47 3.40
C LEU A 96 5.38 -1.04 4.41
N ALA A 97 4.96 -1.20 5.67
CA ALA A 97 5.74 -1.84 6.72
C ALA A 97 6.17 -3.27 6.31
N GLY A 98 5.24 -4.06 5.75
CA GLY A 98 5.53 -5.40 5.24
C GLY A 98 6.57 -5.42 4.12
N THR A 99 6.59 -4.39 3.26
CA THR A 99 7.62 -4.24 2.21
C THR A 99 8.98 -3.91 2.82
N LEU A 100 9.03 -2.92 3.73
CA LEU A 100 10.26 -2.52 4.41
C LEU A 100 10.87 -3.66 5.21
N ARG A 101 10.05 -4.47 5.89
CA ARG A 101 10.48 -5.66 6.62
C ARG A 101 11.16 -6.68 5.72
N THR A 102 10.55 -7.01 4.56
CA THR A 102 11.14 -7.96 3.60
C THR A 102 12.47 -7.45 3.03
N MET A 103 12.67 -6.13 2.97
CA MET A 103 13.95 -5.53 2.59
C MET A 103 14.99 -5.45 3.74
N GLY A 104 14.61 -5.83 4.97
CA GLY A 104 15.47 -5.71 6.16
C GLY A 104 15.48 -4.33 6.82
N PHE A 105 14.69 -3.37 6.35
CA PHE A 105 14.59 -2.02 6.93
C PHE A 105 13.65 -2.00 8.16
N LEU A 106 14.03 -2.73 9.21
CA LEU A 106 13.19 -2.99 10.39
C LEU A 106 12.73 -1.71 11.12
N ASN A 107 13.60 -0.70 11.26
CA ASN A 107 13.24 0.56 11.92
C ASN A 107 12.10 1.29 11.20
N GLY A 108 12.18 1.41 9.87
CA GLY A 108 11.13 2.00 9.06
C GLY A 108 9.85 1.16 9.09
N ALA A 109 10.01 -0.17 9.06
CA ALA A 109 8.91 -1.12 9.14
C ALA A 109 8.12 -0.96 10.46
N ILE A 110 8.81 -0.83 11.60
CA ILE A 110 8.19 -0.57 12.91
C ILE A 110 7.49 0.78 12.94
N ALA A 111 8.10 1.84 12.40
CA ALA A 111 7.50 3.17 12.38
C ALA A 111 6.16 3.18 11.62
N GLU A 112 6.12 2.56 10.44
CA GLU A 112 4.89 2.45 9.64
C GLU A 112 3.84 1.55 10.30
N MET A 113 4.25 0.44 10.93
CA MET A 113 3.32 -0.42 11.66
C MET A 113 2.72 0.28 12.90
N LYS A 114 3.50 1.09 13.62
CA LYS A 114 2.99 1.93 14.71
C LYS A 114 1.92 2.91 14.22
N LYS A 115 2.12 3.54 13.06
CA LYS A 115 1.10 4.39 12.43
C LYS A 115 -0.18 3.59 12.14
N ALA A 116 -0.05 2.40 11.54
CA ALA A 116 -1.19 1.52 11.28
C ALA A 116 -1.99 1.19 12.56
N CYS A 117 -1.30 0.79 13.64
CA CYS A 117 -1.93 0.53 14.93
C CYS A 117 -2.57 1.78 15.55
N SER A 118 -2.00 2.97 15.34
CA SER A 118 -2.59 4.21 15.86
C SER A 118 -3.88 4.61 15.15
N ILE A 119 -4.00 4.29 13.86
CA ILE A 119 -5.18 4.59 13.03
C ILE A 119 -6.32 3.60 13.35
N GLU A 120 -6.01 2.31 13.44
CA GLU A 120 -6.99 1.27 13.80
C GLU A 120 -6.52 0.44 15.02
N PRO A 121 -6.65 0.97 16.25
CA PRO A 121 -6.15 0.32 17.46
C PRO A 121 -6.88 -0.98 17.83
N GLN A 122 -7.99 -1.31 17.18
CA GLN A 122 -8.75 -2.53 17.45
C GLN A 122 -8.64 -3.56 16.32
N ASN A 123 -7.90 -3.25 15.24
CA ASN A 123 -7.75 -4.18 14.12
C ASN A 123 -6.77 -5.31 14.48
N ALA A 124 -7.33 -6.46 14.84
CA ALA A 124 -6.60 -7.65 15.26
C ALA A 124 -5.68 -8.24 14.17
N LEU A 125 -5.80 -7.84 12.90
CA LEU A 125 -4.88 -8.28 11.84
C LEU A 125 -3.56 -7.48 11.87
N ILE A 126 -3.53 -6.31 12.50
CA ILE A 126 -2.38 -5.39 12.48
C ILE A 126 -1.50 -5.60 13.73
N HIS A 127 -2.10 -5.84 14.91
CA HIS A 127 -1.38 -6.03 16.18
C HIS A 127 -0.39 -7.19 16.22
N PRO A 128 -0.74 -8.42 15.77
CA PRO A 128 0.20 -9.55 15.76
C PRO A 128 1.44 -9.24 14.92
N ASN A 129 1.25 -8.49 13.83
CA ASN A 129 2.34 -8.09 12.96
C ASN A 129 3.29 -7.13 13.68
N LEU A 130 2.81 -6.15 14.47
CA LEU A 130 3.71 -5.25 15.21
C LEU A 130 4.62 -6.01 16.19
N ALA A 131 4.07 -6.98 16.93
CA ALA A 131 4.84 -7.80 17.85
C ALA A 131 5.96 -8.56 17.12
N THR A 132 5.67 -9.15 15.96
CA THR A 132 6.67 -9.81 15.10
C THR A 132 7.79 -8.85 14.69
N PHE A 133 7.45 -7.63 14.26
CA PHE A 133 8.45 -6.66 13.82
C PHE A 133 9.36 -6.22 14.98
N MET A 134 8.83 -6.12 16.20
CA MET A 134 9.62 -5.80 17.39
C MET A 134 10.53 -6.94 17.83
N ILE A 135 10.07 -8.19 17.74
CA ILE A 135 10.88 -9.37 18.07
C ILE A 135 12.06 -9.49 17.09
N GLU A 136 11.81 -9.31 15.79
CA GLU A 136 12.86 -9.33 14.76
C GLU A 136 13.93 -8.27 15.02
N ALA A 137 13.53 -7.04 15.38
CA ALA A 137 14.46 -5.97 15.71
C ALA A 137 15.27 -6.21 17.00
N ARG A 138 14.74 -6.99 17.95
CA ARG A 138 15.46 -7.41 19.17
C ARG A 138 16.39 -8.61 18.92
N GLY A 139 16.09 -9.42 17.90
CA GLY A 139 16.85 -10.62 17.54
C GLY A 139 18.05 -10.38 16.62
N THR A 140 18.14 -9.21 15.97
CA THR A 140 19.35 -8.80 15.25
C THR A 140 20.39 -8.27 16.25
N PRO A 141 21.51 -8.98 16.52
CA PRO A 141 22.62 -8.35 17.22
C PRO A 141 23.08 -7.15 16.42
N ILE A 142 23.18 -6.00 17.08
CA ILE A 142 23.72 -4.76 16.51
C ILE A 142 25.15 -5.08 16.04
N SER A 143 25.30 -5.40 14.76
CA SER A 143 26.59 -5.48 14.08
C SER A 143 26.66 -4.33 13.09
N PHE A 144 26.60 -3.11 13.60
CA PHE A 144 27.09 -1.96 12.88
C PHE A 144 28.55 -1.73 13.27
N GLU A 145 29.42 -1.81 12.27
CA GLU A 145 30.59 -0.94 12.10
C GLU A 145 31.56 -0.82 13.28
N THR A 146 32.60 -1.65 13.31
CA THR A 146 33.98 -1.17 13.55
C THR A 146 35.00 -2.09 12.90
N ARG A 147 35.32 -1.90 11.61
CA ARG A 147 36.70 -1.93 11.09
C ARG A 147 36.78 -1.57 9.61
N SER A 148 36.67 -0.28 9.32
CA SER A 148 37.42 0.33 8.21
C SER A 148 37.99 1.67 8.66
N ALA A 149 38.86 1.64 9.68
CA ALA A 149 39.96 2.59 9.77
C ALA A 149 41.19 1.83 9.26
N GLY A 150 41.40 1.90 7.95
CA GLY A 150 42.68 1.63 7.34
C GLY A 150 43.44 2.95 7.25
N ARG A 151 44.72 2.88 7.62
CA ARG A 151 45.74 3.93 7.75
C ARG A 151 45.80 4.62 9.11
#